data_AF-A0A150PKN7-F1
#
_entry.id   AF-A0A150PKN7-F1
#
_cell.length_a   1.000
_cell.length_b   1.000
_cell.length_c   1.000
_cell.angle_alpha   90.00
_cell.angle_beta   90.00
_cell.angle_gamma   90.00
#
_symmetry.space_group_name_H-M   'P 1'
#
loop_
_entity.id
_entity.type
_entity.pdbx_description
1 polymer ?
#
loop_
_entity_poly.entity_id
_entity_poly.type
_entity_poly.pdbx_seq_one_letter_code
_entity_poly.pdbx_strand_id
1 'polypeptide(L)'
;MHAALATAGCDVGEASYQTIDAPPVHLIEARATTGLDQNYQPVRTPLAPDGSTLVLSTASFVLKFDRFLLPGSVSGAVGPESLCVSGDLAKQVRTYADCVNPIPLAPTYNPVQREVIFRQIEGMPGLVPGTRYVLWVLGPVDDAAPSGIRAFDGAPLADSQRVEFTVAATNPPQAMPERQPRGDFYCQQDLECIGRTPECLGEPPADPTCFPCVKGAAKLLNACAGCHSDANAAAGLNLSVAALDPTAQQFRYNRLEPLYDTAIGHAAHQTQMGERAHVGEKTPERFGRAMPLIDPGNPGNSYLLYKIIVGQSAVDPSLPADQAERLREEIERLRAAFVMGLPMPPPAFPPSFWFHPQMSPDKEVTMYVDGMDILSAWILDGAVPRDCSVPLPP
;
A
#
# COMPACT_ATOMS: atom_id res chain seq x y z
N MET A 1 -4.03 -42.84 -48.38
CA MET A 1 -3.20 -42.66 -47.17
C MET A 1 -2.96 -41.18 -46.97
N HIS A 2 -3.72 -40.54 -46.09
CA HIS A 2 -3.47 -39.16 -45.63
C HIS A 2 -2.89 -39.26 -44.22
N ALA A 3 -1.65 -38.80 -44.06
CA ALA A 3 -0.99 -38.75 -42.77
C ALA A 3 -1.50 -37.50 -42.01
N ALA A 4 -2.20 -37.74 -40.91
CA ALA A 4 -2.56 -36.69 -39.95
C ALA A 4 -1.34 -36.41 -39.06
N LEU A 5 -0.74 -35.22 -39.20
CA LEU A 5 0.19 -34.69 -38.21
C LEU A 5 -0.61 -34.27 -36.97
N ALA A 6 -0.55 -35.07 -35.92
CA ALA A 6 -1.00 -34.66 -34.60
C ALA A 6 0.02 -33.67 -34.03
N THR A 7 -0.28 -32.38 -34.10
CA THR A 7 0.38 -31.37 -33.26
C THR A 7 -0.12 -31.56 -31.84
N ALA A 8 0.53 -32.42 -31.06
CA ALA A 8 0.41 -32.41 -29.62
C ALA A 8 0.94 -31.03 -29.17
N GLY A 9 0.02 -30.11 -28.87
CA GLY A 9 0.36 -28.87 -28.20
C GLY A 9 0.96 -29.26 -26.85
N CYS A 10 2.23 -28.96 -26.65
CA CYS A 10 2.86 -29.04 -25.34
C CYS A 10 2.08 -28.10 -24.44
N ASP A 11 1.25 -28.67 -23.57
CA ASP A 11 0.70 -27.99 -22.42
C ASP A 11 1.91 -27.59 -21.58
N VAL A 12 2.38 -26.36 -21.80
CA VAL A 12 3.52 -25.80 -21.08
C VAL A 12 3.08 -25.78 -19.63
N GLY A 13 3.74 -26.61 -18.82
CA GLY A 13 3.30 -26.96 -17.47
C GLY A 13 2.86 -25.75 -16.64
N GLU A 14 2.00 -26.04 -15.65
CA GLU A 14 1.41 -25.03 -14.76
C GLU A 14 2.48 -24.01 -14.35
N ALA A 15 2.22 -22.72 -14.63
CA ALA A 15 3.21 -21.66 -14.50
C ALA A 15 3.76 -21.51 -13.06
N SER A 16 3.09 -22.11 -12.07
CA SER A 16 3.55 -22.25 -10.69
C SER A 16 4.83 -23.10 -10.55
N TYR A 17 5.19 -23.91 -11.55
CA TYR A 17 6.38 -24.76 -11.53
C TYR A 17 7.61 -24.17 -12.24
N GLN A 18 7.54 -22.96 -12.79
CA GLN A 18 8.72 -22.34 -13.37
C GLN A 18 9.67 -21.89 -12.25
N THR A 19 10.94 -22.28 -12.36
CA THR A 19 11.99 -21.80 -11.46
C THR A 19 12.04 -20.28 -11.47
N ILE A 20 12.08 -19.70 -10.28
CA ILE A 20 12.12 -18.25 -10.10
C ILE A 20 13.54 -17.75 -10.46
N ASP A 21 13.71 -17.28 -11.70
CA ASP A 21 14.94 -16.62 -12.16
C ASP A 21 14.85 -15.10 -11.98
N ALA A 22 14.65 -14.69 -10.72
CA ALA A 22 14.56 -13.28 -10.34
C ALA A 22 15.54 -12.99 -9.18
N PRO A 23 16.15 -11.79 -9.16
CA PRO A 23 17.09 -11.42 -8.10
C PRO A 23 16.41 -11.47 -6.73
N PRO A 24 17.08 -11.84 -5.63
CA PRO A 24 16.43 -11.90 -4.33
C PRO A 24 15.99 -10.52 -3.81
N VAL A 25 15.05 -10.52 -2.86
CA VAL A 25 14.62 -9.31 -2.13
C VAL A 25 15.65 -8.97 -1.05
N HIS A 26 15.92 -7.68 -0.83
CA HIS A 26 16.72 -7.20 0.28
C HIS A 26 15.93 -6.26 1.18
N LEU A 27 16.15 -6.41 2.49
CA LEU A 27 15.76 -5.41 3.46
C LEU A 27 16.73 -4.23 3.36
N ILE A 28 16.24 -3.07 2.92
CA ILE A 28 17.04 -1.84 2.83
C ILE A 28 17.18 -1.21 4.22
N GLU A 29 16.08 -1.16 4.97
CA GLU A 29 16.03 -0.42 6.22
C GLU A 29 14.97 -1.01 7.17
N ALA A 30 15.30 -1.10 8.45
CA ALA A 30 14.35 -1.36 9.52
C ALA A 30 14.30 -0.13 10.44
N ARG A 31 13.11 0.42 10.65
CA ARG A 31 12.86 1.55 11.56
C ARG A 31 11.88 1.13 12.65
N ALA A 32 11.93 1.81 13.79
CA ALA A 32 10.94 1.64 14.85
C ALA A 32 10.50 2.99 15.41
N THR A 33 9.35 3.04 16.08
CA THR A 33 8.93 4.22 16.84
C THR A 33 9.85 4.43 18.04
N THR A 34 10.60 5.53 18.05
CA THR A 34 11.55 5.90 19.12
C THR A 34 11.03 7.04 19.98
N GLY A 35 10.02 7.76 19.52
CA GLY A 35 9.42 8.89 20.22
C GLY A 35 8.12 9.35 19.58
N LEU A 36 7.61 10.47 20.07
CA LEU A 36 6.48 11.19 19.50
C LEU A 36 6.91 12.62 19.16
N ASP A 37 6.34 13.20 18.10
CA ASP A 37 6.54 14.60 17.77
C ASP A 37 5.61 15.54 18.58
N GLN A 38 5.61 16.83 18.24
CA GLN A 38 4.78 17.83 18.92
C GLN A 38 3.27 17.63 18.74
N ASN A 39 2.86 16.86 17.73
CA ASN A 39 1.47 16.51 17.43
C ASN A 39 1.13 15.09 17.93
N TYR A 40 1.98 14.51 18.77
CA TYR A 40 1.87 13.13 19.26
C TYR A 40 1.91 12.07 18.15
N GLN A 41 2.50 12.38 17.00
CA GLN A 41 2.68 11.43 15.91
C GLN A 41 3.96 10.60 16.11
N PRO A 42 3.96 9.31 15.72
CA PRO A 42 5.13 8.44 15.84
C PRO A 42 6.36 9.00 15.11
N VAL A 43 7.45 9.24 15.84
CA VAL A 43 8.77 9.48 15.25
C VAL A 43 9.46 8.15 15.04
N ARG A 44 9.84 7.88 13.79
CA ARG A 44 10.47 6.63 13.38
C ARG A 44 11.95 6.84 13.09
N THR A 45 12.80 6.01 13.67
CA THR A 45 14.26 6.09 13.49
C THR A 45 14.80 4.74 13.02
N PRO A 46 15.82 4.71 12.16
CA PRO A 46 16.52 3.47 11.81
C PRO A 46 17.04 2.74 13.05
N LEU A 47 16.88 1.42 13.07
CA LEU A 47 17.41 0.56 14.11
C LEU A 47 18.91 0.35 13.88
N ALA A 48 19.71 0.67 14.90
CA ALA A 48 21.15 0.49 14.86
C ALA A 48 21.50 -1.00 14.87
N PRO A 49 22.45 -1.46 14.03
CA PRO A 49 22.82 -2.88 13.96
C PRO A 49 23.32 -3.49 15.28
N ASP A 50 23.81 -2.67 16.20
CA ASP A 50 24.33 -3.09 17.52
C ASP A 50 23.24 -3.25 18.60
N GLY A 51 21.99 -2.90 18.27
CA GLY A 51 20.84 -2.93 19.16
C GLY A 51 20.78 -1.78 20.18
N SER A 52 21.59 -0.74 20.00
CA SER A 52 21.62 0.43 20.89
C SER A 52 20.40 1.35 20.75
N THR A 53 19.61 1.20 19.68
CA THR A 53 18.40 2.02 19.48
C THR A 53 17.37 1.75 20.58
N LEU A 54 16.96 2.83 21.26
CA LEU A 54 15.87 2.83 22.21
C LEU A 54 14.54 3.03 21.49
N VAL A 55 13.61 2.10 21.68
CA VAL A 55 12.26 2.17 21.09
C VAL A 55 11.20 2.33 22.16
N LEU A 56 10.04 2.90 21.81
CA LEU A 56 8.90 2.95 22.74
C LEU A 56 8.33 1.54 22.98
N SER A 57 7.75 1.31 24.15
CA SER A 57 7.09 0.03 24.42
C SER A 57 5.83 -0.18 23.56
N THR A 58 5.33 0.88 22.93
CA THR A 58 4.21 0.89 21.98
C THR A 58 4.66 0.95 20.51
N ALA A 59 5.95 0.70 20.25
CA ALA A 59 6.53 0.91 18.93
C ALA A 59 5.85 0.07 17.83
N SER A 60 5.70 0.69 16.68
CA SER A 60 5.54 0.02 15.39
C SER A 60 6.90 -0.16 14.73
N PHE A 61 7.00 -1.13 13.82
CA PHE A 61 8.20 -1.40 13.04
C PHE A 61 7.92 -1.18 11.56
N VAL A 62 8.80 -0.47 10.86
CA VAL A 62 8.70 -0.25 9.42
C VAL A 62 9.87 -0.89 8.72
N LEU A 63 9.57 -1.80 7.81
CA LEU A 63 10.56 -2.51 6.99
C LEU A 63 10.46 -2.01 5.55
N LYS A 64 11.57 -1.48 5.01
CA LYS A 64 11.67 -1.01 3.63
C LYS A 64 12.44 -2.01 2.78
N PHE A 65 11.93 -2.31 1.60
CA PHE A 65 12.52 -3.29 0.68
C PHE A 65 12.89 -2.66 -0.65
N ASP A 66 13.86 -3.27 -1.34
CA ASP A 66 14.30 -2.88 -2.68
C ASP A 66 13.35 -3.32 -3.78
N ARG A 67 12.44 -4.25 -3.49
CA ARG A 67 11.51 -4.84 -4.46
C ARG A 67 10.05 -4.68 -4.04
N PHE A 68 9.12 -4.69 -5.01
CA PHE A 68 7.70 -4.79 -4.68
C PHE A 68 7.40 -6.19 -4.12
N LEU A 69 6.59 -6.27 -3.08
CA LEU A 69 6.34 -7.51 -2.35
C LEU A 69 5.09 -8.21 -2.85
N LEU A 70 5.08 -9.54 -2.74
CA LEU A 70 3.87 -10.34 -2.94
C LEU A 70 2.92 -10.05 -1.78
N PRO A 71 1.67 -9.58 -2.02
CA PRO A 71 0.75 -9.22 -0.94
C PRO A 71 0.46 -10.38 0.01
N GLY A 72 0.38 -11.60 -0.52
CA GLY A 72 0.25 -12.81 0.30
C GLY A 72 1.39 -13.02 1.31
N SER A 73 2.59 -12.50 1.05
CA SER A 73 3.74 -12.63 1.96
C SER A 73 3.79 -11.63 3.12
N VAL A 74 2.96 -10.56 3.05
CA VAL A 74 3.01 -9.42 3.98
C VAL A 74 1.64 -8.92 4.45
N SER A 75 0.54 -9.48 3.95
CA SER A 75 -0.82 -9.09 4.33
C SER A 75 -1.31 -9.82 5.59
N GLY A 76 -2.27 -9.23 6.29
CA GLY A 76 -2.80 -9.75 7.56
C GLY A 76 -3.36 -11.18 7.51
N ALA A 77 -3.74 -11.69 6.34
CA ALA A 77 -4.24 -13.06 6.18
C ALA A 77 -3.16 -14.14 6.42
N VAL A 78 -1.89 -13.81 6.16
CA VAL A 78 -0.70 -14.66 6.41
C VAL A 78 0.20 -14.00 7.48
N GLY A 79 -0.31 -12.94 8.11
CA GLY A 79 0.44 -11.76 8.56
C GLY A 79 1.49 -11.86 9.67
N PRO A 80 1.60 -12.92 10.49
CA PRO A 80 2.73 -13.00 11.43
C PRO A 80 3.90 -13.84 10.88
N GLU A 81 3.71 -14.66 9.85
CA GLU A 81 4.71 -15.70 9.55
C GLU A 81 5.99 -15.21 8.86
N SER A 82 6.04 -13.93 8.46
CA SER A 82 7.23 -13.29 7.89
C SER A 82 8.03 -12.43 8.88
N LEU A 83 7.55 -12.26 10.12
CA LEU A 83 8.23 -11.45 11.14
C LEU A 83 8.07 -12.03 12.54
N CYS A 84 9.17 -12.15 13.28
CA CYS A 84 9.17 -12.54 14.69
C CYS A 84 9.84 -11.47 15.54
N VAL A 85 9.18 -11.03 16.62
CA VAL A 85 9.78 -10.18 17.66
C VAL A 85 9.79 -10.97 18.96
N SER A 86 10.97 -11.23 19.51
CA SER A 86 11.15 -12.06 20.71
C SER A 86 12.17 -11.45 21.68
N GLY A 87 11.96 -11.69 22.99
CA GLY A 87 12.94 -11.35 24.04
C GLY A 87 14.02 -12.42 24.23
N ASP A 88 13.92 -13.58 23.56
CA ASP A 88 14.95 -14.61 23.60
C ASP A 88 16.05 -14.31 22.56
N LEU A 89 17.09 -13.62 23.01
CA LEU A 89 18.20 -13.19 22.14
C LEU A 89 19.12 -14.35 21.70
N ALA A 90 19.07 -15.48 22.42
CA ALA A 90 19.93 -16.64 22.16
C ALA A 90 19.32 -17.60 21.15
N LYS A 91 17.99 -17.60 21.00
CA LYS A 91 17.29 -18.46 20.05
C LYS A 91 17.48 -17.99 18.62
N GLN A 92 18.01 -18.87 17.78
CA GLN A 92 17.95 -18.71 16.32
C GLN A 92 16.53 -19.01 15.83
N VAL A 93 15.96 -18.09 15.06
CA VAL A 93 14.63 -18.23 14.45
C VAL A 93 14.80 -18.40 12.95
N ARG A 94 14.33 -19.53 12.40
CA ARG A 94 14.34 -19.78 10.95
C ARG A 94 12.93 -19.71 10.36
N THR A 95 11.95 -20.10 11.17
CA THR A 95 10.52 -20.03 10.86
C THR A 95 9.79 -19.30 11.97
N TYR A 96 8.58 -18.83 11.69
CA TYR A 96 7.75 -18.22 12.73
C TYR A 96 7.46 -19.19 13.89
N ALA A 97 7.37 -20.50 13.62
CA ALA A 97 7.18 -21.52 14.66
C ALA A 97 8.36 -21.64 15.64
N ASP A 98 9.56 -21.17 15.27
CA ASP A 98 10.71 -21.11 16.17
C ASP A 98 10.64 -19.92 17.15
N CYS A 99 9.72 -18.98 16.91
CA CYS A 99 9.59 -17.75 17.70
C CYS A 99 8.98 -18.06 19.07
N VAL A 100 9.78 -17.92 20.12
CA VAL A 100 9.31 -18.13 21.51
C VAL A 100 8.65 -16.85 22.01
N ASN A 101 7.39 -16.97 22.44
CA ASN A 101 6.56 -15.86 22.95
C ASN A 101 6.59 -14.62 22.02
N PRO A 102 6.17 -14.76 20.75
CA PRO A 102 6.19 -13.65 19.81
C PRO A 102 5.35 -12.48 20.30
N ILE A 103 5.83 -11.25 20.08
CA ILE A 103 4.98 -10.06 20.20
C ILE A 103 4.01 -10.05 19.01
N PRO A 104 2.68 -10.07 19.25
CA PRO A 104 1.69 -10.08 18.19
C PRO A 104 1.63 -8.72 17.49
N LEU A 105 1.75 -8.74 16.17
CA LEU A 105 1.79 -7.56 15.32
C LEU A 105 0.82 -7.71 14.14
N ALA A 106 0.21 -6.61 13.72
CA ALA A 106 -0.62 -6.52 12.53
C ALA A 106 0.18 -5.81 11.41
N PRO A 107 0.45 -6.48 10.28
CA PRO A 107 1.17 -5.86 9.18
C PRO A 107 0.25 -5.00 8.31
N THR A 108 0.86 -4.08 7.58
CA THR A 108 0.22 -3.25 6.56
C THR A 108 1.25 -2.93 5.50
N TYR A 109 0.97 -3.25 4.24
CA TYR A 109 1.91 -3.01 3.14
C TYR A 109 1.57 -1.72 2.39
N ASN A 110 2.53 -0.81 2.29
CA ASN A 110 2.50 0.36 1.43
C ASN A 110 3.29 0.05 0.14
N PRO A 111 2.63 -0.26 -0.99
CA PRO A 111 3.32 -0.59 -2.23
C PRO A 111 4.07 0.59 -2.83
N VAL A 112 3.60 1.83 -2.62
CA VAL A 112 4.26 3.05 -3.14
C VAL A 112 5.67 3.19 -2.55
N GLN A 113 5.79 3.04 -1.23
CA GLN A 113 7.08 3.17 -0.54
C GLN A 113 7.88 1.85 -0.50
N ARG A 114 7.26 0.73 -0.91
CA ARG A 114 7.74 -0.65 -0.68
C ARG A 114 8.06 -0.91 0.79
N GLU A 115 7.15 -0.47 1.64
CA GLU A 115 7.29 -0.53 3.10
C GLU A 115 6.20 -1.40 3.73
N VAL A 116 6.57 -2.24 4.69
CA VAL A 116 5.62 -2.96 5.55
C VAL A 116 5.69 -2.36 6.94
N ILE A 117 4.54 -1.94 7.47
CA ILE A 117 4.41 -1.41 8.82
C ILE A 117 3.75 -2.47 9.70
N PHE A 118 4.47 -2.94 10.73
CA PHE A 118 3.99 -3.87 11.74
C PHE A 118 3.61 -3.11 13.00
N ARG A 119 2.33 -3.14 13.36
CA ARG A 119 1.77 -2.42 14.53
C ARG A 119 1.40 -3.38 15.64
N GLN A 120 1.59 -2.97 16.89
CA GLN A 120 1.09 -3.76 18.02
C GLN A 120 -0.44 -3.82 18.02
N ILE A 121 -0.97 -5.00 18.33
CA ILE A 121 -2.41 -5.22 18.41
C ILE A 121 -2.91 -4.71 19.77
N GLU A 122 -3.86 -3.79 19.76
CA GLU A 122 -4.46 -3.22 20.97
C GLU A 122 -5.05 -4.34 21.86
N GLY A 123 -4.73 -4.30 23.16
CA GLY A 123 -5.16 -5.31 24.13
C GLY A 123 -4.32 -6.58 24.19
N MET A 124 -3.34 -6.76 23.30
CA MET A 124 -2.42 -7.90 23.34
C MET A 124 -1.13 -7.56 24.11
N PRO A 125 -0.38 -8.58 24.60
CA PRO A 125 0.92 -8.34 25.23
C PRO A 125 1.86 -7.57 24.30
N GLY A 126 2.36 -6.42 24.77
CA GLY A 126 3.29 -5.58 24.03
C GLY A 126 4.74 -5.77 24.43
N LEU A 127 5.59 -4.84 24.01
CA LEU A 127 6.99 -4.79 24.40
C LEU A 127 7.12 -4.43 25.89
N VAL A 128 8.01 -5.12 26.62
CA VAL A 128 8.25 -4.86 28.04
C VAL A 128 9.32 -3.76 28.20
N PRO A 129 9.04 -2.67 28.95
CA PRO A 129 10.01 -1.60 29.20
C PRO A 129 11.35 -2.11 29.75
N GLY A 130 12.45 -1.53 29.28
CA GLY A 130 13.82 -1.88 29.69
C GLY A 130 14.31 -3.24 29.20
N THR A 131 13.50 -3.98 28.42
CA THR A 131 13.87 -5.30 27.89
C THR A 131 14.50 -5.16 26.50
N ARG A 132 15.51 -5.99 26.22
CA ARG A 132 16.13 -6.09 24.89
C ARG A 132 15.42 -7.16 24.08
N TYR A 133 15.14 -6.86 22.82
CA TYR A 133 14.44 -7.74 21.89
C TYR A 133 15.26 -7.95 20.62
N VAL A 134 14.91 -9.02 19.90
CA VAL A 134 15.34 -9.28 18.53
C VAL A 134 14.13 -9.31 17.62
N LEU A 135 14.22 -8.58 16.51
CA LEU A 135 13.32 -8.61 15.36
C LEU A 135 13.98 -9.46 14.26
N TRP A 136 13.29 -10.53 13.89
CA TRP A 136 13.65 -11.38 12.77
C TRP A 136 12.74 -11.08 11.58
N VAL A 137 13.33 -10.69 10.45
CA VAL A 137 12.64 -10.62 9.16
C VAL A 137 12.93 -11.92 8.43
N LEU A 138 11.89 -12.73 8.23
CA LEU A 138 12.05 -14.11 7.79
C LEU A 138 11.89 -14.21 6.27
N GLY A 139 12.87 -14.85 5.64
CA GLY A 139 12.70 -15.40 4.29
C GLY A 139 11.90 -16.70 4.33
N PRO A 140 11.38 -17.17 3.19
CA PRO A 140 10.79 -18.49 3.11
C PRO A 140 11.87 -19.58 3.34
N VAL A 141 11.48 -20.70 3.96
CA VAL A 141 12.41 -21.83 4.21
C VAL A 141 12.75 -22.61 2.95
N ASP A 142 11.85 -22.59 1.97
CA ASP A 142 11.99 -23.18 0.65
C ASP A 142 11.03 -22.50 -0.34
N ASP A 143 11.09 -22.88 -1.62
CA ASP A 143 10.26 -22.26 -2.67
C ASP A 143 8.75 -22.52 -2.49
N ALA A 144 8.37 -23.60 -1.81
CA ALA A 144 6.97 -23.97 -1.58
C ALA A 144 6.38 -23.38 -0.29
N ALA A 145 7.22 -22.81 0.59
CA ALA A 145 6.78 -22.28 1.86
C ALA A 145 5.76 -21.12 1.67
N PRO A 146 4.58 -21.20 2.31
CA PRO A 146 3.56 -20.15 2.23
C PRO A 146 3.96 -18.90 3.01
N SER A 147 4.92 -19.03 3.93
CA SER A 147 5.41 -17.99 4.83
C SER A 147 6.73 -17.38 4.35
N GLY A 148 7.03 -16.17 4.83
CA GLY A 148 8.29 -15.47 4.58
C GLY A 148 8.17 -14.43 3.47
N ILE A 149 9.05 -13.42 3.52
CA ILE A 149 9.03 -12.29 2.59
C ILE A 149 9.38 -12.75 1.16
N ARG A 150 8.53 -12.39 0.20
CA ARG A 150 8.75 -12.63 -1.23
C ARG A 150 8.46 -11.37 -2.05
N ALA A 151 9.17 -11.20 -3.15
CA ALA A 151 8.81 -10.23 -4.17
C ALA A 151 7.53 -10.65 -4.90
N PHE A 152 6.94 -9.71 -5.63
CA PHE A 152 5.75 -9.95 -6.47
C PHE A 152 5.93 -11.10 -7.48
N ASP A 153 7.14 -11.36 -7.96
CA ASP A 153 7.45 -12.48 -8.86
C ASP A 153 7.87 -13.76 -8.13
N GLY A 154 7.70 -13.80 -6.81
CA GLY A 154 7.95 -14.96 -5.96
C GLY A 154 9.36 -15.03 -5.38
N ALA A 155 10.32 -14.23 -5.87
CA ALA A 155 11.71 -14.36 -5.42
C ALA A 155 11.84 -14.10 -3.92
N PRO A 156 12.61 -14.93 -3.20
CA PRO A 156 12.68 -14.89 -1.74
C PRO A 156 13.51 -13.70 -1.25
N LEU A 157 13.34 -13.37 0.03
CA LEU A 157 14.33 -12.58 0.77
C LEU A 157 15.70 -13.26 0.71
N ALA A 158 16.75 -12.50 0.38
CA ALA A 158 18.11 -13.01 0.20
C ALA A 158 18.58 -13.82 1.41
N ASP A 159 18.40 -13.26 2.61
CA ASP A 159 18.72 -13.88 3.88
C ASP A 159 17.74 -13.39 4.95
N SER A 160 17.43 -14.26 5.92
CA SER A 160 16.69 -13.82 7.11
C SER A 160 17.52 -12.82 7.91
N GLN A 161 16.92 -11.67 8.24
CA GLN A 161 17.62 -10.57 8.90
C GLN A 161 17.35 -10.56 10.39
N ARG A 162 18.38 -10.27 11.18
CA ARG A 162 18.31 -10.16 12.64
C ARG A 162 18.64 -8.73 13.05
N VAL A 163 17.68 -8.06 13.68
CA VAL A 163 17.83 -6.67 14.14
C VAL A 163 17.51 -6.61 15.63
N GLU A 164 18.47 -6.20 16.44
CA GLU A 164 18.27 -6.03 17.88
C GLU A 164 17.82 -4.62 18.22
N PHE A 165 17.14 -4.45 19.35
CA PHE A 165 16.79 -3.14 19.90
C PHE A 165 16.49 -3.25 21.39
N THR A 166 16.48 -2.11 22.09
CA THR A 166 16.14 -2.05 23.51
C THR A 166 14.89 -1.19 23.70
N VAL A 167 13.95 -1.66 24.52
CA VAL A 167 12.75 -0.89 24.85
C VAL A 167 13.11 0.13 25.93
N ALA A 168 12.71 1.38 25.73
CA ALA A 168 12.90 2.44 26.72
C ALA A 168 12.28 2.03 28.07
N ALA A 169 12.93 2.41 29.17
CA ALA A 169 12.46 2.09 30.52
C ALA A 169 11.12 2.77 30.86
N THR A 170 10.82 3.88 30.18
CA THR A 170 9.60 4.67 30.34
C THR A 170 9.16 5.19 28.98
N ASN A 171 7.86 5.24 28.76
CA ASN A 171 7.26 5.91 27.60
C ASN A 171 6.82 7.33 27.97
N PRO A 172 6.71 8.24 26.99
CA PRO A 172 5.96 9.48 27.20
C PRO A 172 4.50 9.16 27.54
N PRO A 173 3.80 9.97 28.35
CA PRO A 173 2.42 9.70 28.79
C PRO A 173 1.41 9.50 27.65
N GLN A 174 1.68 10.08 26.48
CA GLN A 174 0.83 10.02 25.29
C GLN A 174 1.15 8.82 24.38
N ALA A 175 2.16 8.01 24.71
CA ALA A 175 2.49 6.83 23.93
C ALA A 175 1.34 5.83 23.98
N MET A 176 0.76 5.58 22.82
CA MET A 176 -0.20 4.51 22.58
C MET A 176 0.31 3.65 21.43
N PRO A 177 -0.11 2.37 21.32
CA PRO A 177 0.13 1.59 20.13
C PRO A 177 -0.32 2.37 18.89
N GLU A 178 0.55 2.44 17.88
CA GLU A 178 0.20 3.10 16.63
C GLU A 178 -1.05 2.44 16.05
N ARG A 179 -2.09 3.22 15.82
CA ARG A 179 -3.31 2.75 15.17
C ARG A 179 -3.09 2.67 13.67
N GLN A 180 -3.83 1.80 12.99
CA GLN A 180 -3.95 1.94 11.53
C GLN A 180 -4.51 3.34 11.22
N PRO A 181 -4.14 3.93 10.07
CA PRO A 181 -4.83 5.11 9.56
C PRO A 181 -6.34 4.87 9.62
N ARG A 182 -7.06 5.77 10.31
CA ARG A 182 -8.52 5.75 10.44
C ARG A 182 -9.05 7.11 10.07
N GLY A 183 -10.22 7.13 9.46
CA GLY A 183 -10.92 8.36 9.13
C GLY A 183 -11.13 8.52 7.64
N ASP A 184 -11.87 9.56 7.29
CA ASP A 184 -12.32 9.70 5.91
C ASP A 184 -11.23 10.24 4.99
N PHE A 185 -10.50 9.32 4.37
CA PHE A 185 -9.49 9.63 3.36
C PHE A 185 -10.09 9.78 1.95
N TYR A 186 -11.40 9.53 1.80
CA TYR A 186 -12.08 9.64 0.52
C TYR A 186 -12.34 11.11 0.16
N CYS A 187 -12.93 11.87 1.09
CA CYS A 187 -13.31 13.28 0.93
C CYS A 187 -12.68 14.16 2.02
N GLN A 188 -11.36 14.13 2.16
CA GLN A 188 -10.67 15.07 3.05
C GLN A 188 -10.87 16.52 2.54
N GLN A 189 -10.91 17.49 3.45
CA GLN A 189 -11.03 18.91 3.09
C GLN A 189 -9.75 19.66 3.46
N ASP A 190 -9.32 20.56 2.59
CA ASP A 190 -8.30 21.54 2.89
C ASP A 190 -8.93 22.77 3.56
N LEU A 191 -8.82 22.83 4.89
CA LEU A 191 -9.36 23.93 5.69
C LEU A 191 -8.71 25.28 5.37
N GLU A 192 -7.44 25.29 4.94
CA GLU A 192 -6.76 26.53 4.54
C GLU A 192 -7.31 27.03 3.19
N CYS A 193 -7.54 26.11 2.25
CA CYS A 193 -8.21 26.41 0.98
C CYS A 193 -9.64 26.93 1.22
N ILE A 194 -10.43 26.23 2.05
CA ILE A 194 -11.80 26.66 2.39
C ILE A 194 -11.79 28.07 2.98
N GLY A 195 -10.85 28.36 3.88
CA GLY A 195 -10.67 29.68 4.48
C GLY A 195 -10.30 30.80 3.50
N ARG A 196 -9.84 30.46 2.30
CA ARG A 196 -9.36 31.41 1.27
C ARG A 196 -10.24 31.50 0.04
N THR A 197 -11.08 30.52 -0.23
CA THR A 197 -11.92 30.45 -1.44
C THR A 197 -13.28 31.10 -1.17
N PRO A 198 -13.56 32.31 -1.69
CA PRO A 198 -14.81 33.03 -1.42
C PRO A 198 -16.06 32.23 -1.80
N GLU A 199 -15.98 31.40 -2.84
CA GLU A 199 -17.05 30.49 -3.27
C GLU A 199 -17.38 29.43 -2.21
N CYS A 200 -16.40 29.10 -1.36
CA CYS A 200 -16.53 28.12 -0.28
C CYS A 200 -16.80 28.77 1.08
N LEU A 201 -16.63 30.10 1.17
CA LEU A 201 -17.00 30.94 2.31
C LEU A 201 -18.43 31.48 2.24
N GLY A 202 -19.30 30.88 1.41
CA GLY A 202 -20.73 31.24 1.34
C GLY A 202 -21.42 31.24 2.72
N GLU A 203 -22.61 31.86 2.81
CA GLU A 203 -23.32 32.02 4.10
C GLU A 203 -23.34 30.70 4.90
N PRO A 204 -23.05 30.75 6.21
CA PRO A 204 -22.97 29.55 7.02
C PRO A 204 -24.20 28.64 6.86
N PRO A 205 -24.00 27.33 6.69
CA PRO A 205 -22.70 26.63 6.68
C PRO A 205 -21.97 26.74 5.33
N ALA A 206 -20.64 26.91 5.39
CA ALA A 206 -19.73 26.79 4.24
C ALA A 206 -20.03 25.50 3.45
N ASP A 207 -20.01 25.55 2.11
CA ASP A 207 -20.37 24.42 1.28
C ASP A 207 -19.38 23.26 1.47
N PRO A 208 -19.80 22.11 2.06
CA PRO A 208 -18.92 20.97 2.26
C PRO A 208 -18.46 20.32 0.95
N THR A 209 -19.09 20.65 -0.19
CA THR A 209 -18.73 20.14 -1.52
C THR A 209 -17.69 20.96 -2.25
N CYS A 210 -17.09 21.98 -1.62
CA CYS A 210 -16.09 22.86 -2.22
C CYS A 210 -15.00 22.10 -3.00
N PHE A 211 -15.24 21.89 -4.29
CA PHE A 211 -14.45 21.05 -5.19
C PHE A 211 -12.95 21.39 -5.21
N PRO A 212 -12.53 22.68 -5.31
CA PRO A 212 -11.11 22.99 -5.34
C PRO A 212 -10.40 22.59 -4.03
N CYS A 213 -11.14 22.54 -2.92
CA CYS A 213 -10.59 22.26 -1.60
C CYS A 213 -10.77 20.81 -1.15
N VAL A 214 -11.39 19.94 -1.95
CA VAL A 214 -11.36 18.49 -1.68
C VAL A 214 -9.92 17.99 -1.86
N LYS A 215 -9.40 17.34 -0.84
CA LYS A 215 -8.20 16.50 -0.83
C LYS A 215 -8.68 15.07 -0.56
N GLY A 216 -8.08 14.03 -1.11
CA GLY A 216 -8.62 12.68 -0.90
C GLY A 216 -8.49 11.76 -2.08
N ALA A 217 -8.82 10.49 -1.83
CA ALA A 217 -8.93 9.50 -2.88
C ALA A 217 -9.92 9.92 -3.97
N ALA A 218 -11.03 10.60 -3.64
CA ALA A 218 -12.01 11.06 -4.62
C ALA A 218 -11.38 11.99 -5.68
N LYS A 219 -10.53 12.95 -5.25
CA LYS A 219 -9.80 13.86 -6.15
C LYS A 219 -8.83 13.09 -7.06
N LEU A 220 -8.09 12.13 -6.51
CA LEU A 220 -7.16 11.30 -7.29
C LEU A 220 -7.90 10.49 -8.36
N LEU A 221 -8.97 9.80 -7.96
CA LEU A 221 -9.77 8.96 -8.83
C LEU A 221 -10.44 9.78 -9.94
N ASN A 222 -10.97 10.96 -9.61
CA ASN A 222 -11.55 11.86 -10.61
C ASN A 222 -10.51 12.38 -11.61
N ALA A 223 -9.26 12.51 -11.21
CA ALA A 223 -8.19 12.88 -12.13
C ALA A 223 -7.93 11.80 -13.21
N CYS A 224 -8.43 10.58 -13.00
CA CYS A 224 -8.44 9.49 -13.97
C CYS A 224 -9.76 9.40 -14.78
N ALA A 225 -10.81 10.16 -14.42
CA ALA A 225 -12.13 10.08 -15.03
C ALA A 225 -12.15 10.50 -16.51
N GLY A 226 -11.19 11.32 -16.97
CA GLY A 226 -11.08 11.69 -18.39
C GLY A 226 -10.92 10.48 -19.31
N CYS A 227 -10.28 9.41 -18.83
CA CYS A 227 -10.16 8.13 -19.53
C CYS A 227 -11.13 7.06 -18.99
N HIS A 228 -11.49 7.15 -17.71
CA HIS A 228 -12.35 6.20 -17.00
C HIS A 228 -13.70 6.81 -16.67
N SER A 229 -14.41 7.35 -17.67
CA SER A 229 -15.74 7.92 -17.48
C SER A 229 -16.86 6.92 -17.79
N ASP A 230 -18.11 7.32 -17.51
CA ASP A 230 -19.32 6.57 -17.87
C ASP A 230 -19.32 6.08 -19.33
N ALA A 231 -18.82 6.89 -20.26
CA ALA A 231 -18.74 6.54 -21.69
C ALA A 231 -17.83 5.32 -21.95
N ASN A 232 -16.91 5.05 -21.03
CA ASN A 232 -15.93 3.96 -21.10
C ASN A 232 -16.18 2.89 -20.02
N ALA A 233 -17.34 2.88 -19.35
CA ALA A 233 -17.65 1.87 -18.33
C ALA A 233 -17.58 0.43 -18.88
N ALA A 234 -17.89 0.24 -20.16
CA ALA A 234 -17.73 -1.04 -20.87
C ALA A 234 -16.26 -1.51 -20.97
N ALA A 235 -15.30 -0.60 -20.84
CA ALA A 235 -13.87 -0.93 -20.73
C ALA A 235 -13.46 -1.37 -19.32
N GLY A 236 -14.42 -1.48 -18.40
CA GLY A 236 -14.28 -2.23 -17.16
C GLY A 236 -13.75 -1.45 -15.96
N LEU A 237 -13.65 -0.13 -16.06
CA LEU A 237 -13.34 0.74 -14.92
C LEU A 237 -13.99 2.11 -15.13
N ASN A 238 -14.88 2.48 -14.20
CA ASN A 238 -15.54 3.78 -14.16
C ASN A 238 -15.15 4.52 -12.87
N LEU A 239 -14.42 5.62 -13.04
CA LEU A 239 -13.97 6.53 -11.99
C LEU A 239 -14.64 7.90 -12.09
N SER A 240 -15.81 8.01 -12.75
CA SER A 240 -16.67 9.20 -12.74
C SER A 240 -17.31 9.44 -11.37
N VAL A 241 -16.46 9.67 -10.37
CA VAL A 241 -16.86 9.93 -8.98
C VAL A 241 -17.34 11.37 -8.77
N ALA A 242 -17.03 12.25 -9.72
CA ALA A 242 -17.54 13.61 -9.77
C ALA A 242 -18.59 13.77 -10.88
N ALA A 243 -19.62 14.57 -10.63
CA ALA A 243 -20.53 15.05 -11.65
C ALA A 243 -20.78 16.55 -11.54
N LEU A 244 -21.07 17.16 -12.68
CA LEU A 244 -21.56 18.53 -12.73
C LEU A 244 -22.98 18.56 -12.18
N ASP A 245 -23.19 19.26 -11.08
CA ASP A 245 -24.51 19.62 -10.59
C ASP A 245 -25.07 20.74 -11.48
N PRO A 246 -26.14 20.48 -12.27
CA PRO A 246 -26.69 21.47 -13.19
C PRO A 246 -27.35 22.65 -12.46
N THR A 247 -27.73 22.48 -11.19
CA THR A 247 -28.37 23.53 -10.39
C THR A 247 -27.35 24.47 -9.76
N ALA A 248 -26.19 23.95 -9.36
CA ALA A 248 -25.11 24.72 -8.76
C ALA A 248 -24.01 25.15 -9.75
N GLN A 249 -24.01 24.60 -10.98
CA GLN A 249 -22.92 24.75 -11.96
C GLN A 249 -21.54 24.36 -11.37
N GLN A 250 -21.52 23.39 -10.46
CA GLN A 250 -20.32 22.96 -9.73
C GLN A 250 -20.14 21.45 -9.80
N PHE A 251 -18.89 20.97 -9.80
CA PHE A 251 -18.60 19.54 -9.71
C PHE A 251 -18.73 19.06 -8.27
N ARG A 252 -19.45 17.96 -8.05
CA ARG A 252 -19.62 17.32 -6.74
C ARG A 252 -19.10 15.89 -6.77
N TYR A 253 -18.33 15.50 -5.75
CA TYR A 253 -17.83 14.13 -5.54
C TYR A 253 -18.85 13.27 -4.78
N ASN A 254 -20.05 13.15 -5.35
CA ASN A 254 -21.18 12.47 -4.71
C ASN A 254 -21.68 11.27 -5.51
N ARG A 255 -20.96 10.86 -6.56
CA ARG A 255 -21.27 9.67 -7.36
C ARG A 255 -20.40 8.50 -6.91
N LEU A 256 -20.98 7.60 -6.14
CA LEU A 256 -20.23 6.49 -5.52
C LEU A 256 -20.48 5.16 -6.23
N GLU A 257 -21.65 5.03 -6.86
CA GLU A 257 -22.09 3.85 -7.58
C GLU A 257 -21.05 3.36 -8.60
N PRO A 258 -20.41 4.24 -9.41
CA PRO A 258 -19.37 3.79 -10.33
C PRO A 258 -18.22 3.01 -9.70
N LEU A 259 -17.82 3.36 -8.47
CA LEU A 259 -16.75 2.65 -7.76
C LEU A 259 -17.19 1.27 -7.34
N TYR A 260 -18.40 1.14 -6.81
CA TYR A 260 -18.93 -0.16 -6.41
C TYR A 260 -19.22 -1.06 -7.60
N ASP A 261 -19.73 -0.50 -8.69
CA ASP A 261 -20.15 -1.26 -9.87
C ASP A 261 -18.97 -1.75 -10.74
N THR A 262 -17.80 -1.11 -10.60
CA THR A 262 -16.67 -1.37 -11.52
C THR A 262 -15.31 -1.57 -10.87
N ALA A 263 -15.09 -1.12 -9.63
CA ALA A 263 -13.75 -1.11 -9.02
C ALA A 263 -13.68 -1.90 -7.70
N ILE A 264 -14.56 -1.61 -6.74
CA ILE A 264 -14.55 -2.23 -5.42
C ILE A 264 -15.24 -3.60 -5.50
N GLY A 265 -14.51 -4.66 -5.16
CA GLY A 265 -15.02 -6.04 -5.26
C GLY A 265 -14.96 -6.64 -6.68
N HIS A 266 -14.40 -5.90 -7.64
CA HIS A 266 -14.21 -6.35 -9.01
C HIS A 266 -12.74 -6.69 -9.28
N ALA A 267 -12.49 -7.76 -10.03
CA ALA A 267 -11.14 -8.03 -10.55
C ALA A 267 -10.76 -7.03 -11.64
N ALA A 268 -9.47 -6.74 -11.75
CA ALA A 268 -8.95 -6.01 -12.90
C ALA A 268 -9.06 -6.87 -14.16
N HIS A 269 -9.65 -6.32 -15.22
CA HIS A 269 -9.83 -7.02 -16.50
C HIS A 269 -8.52 -7.52 -17.11
N GLN A 270 -7.39 -6.88 -16.76
CA GLN A 270 -6.06 -7.29 -17.20
C GLN A 270 -5.48 -8.49 -16.45
N THR A 271 -6.07 -8.89 -15.32
CA THR A 271 -5.51 -9.91 -14.42
C THR A 271 -6.24 -11.24 -14.50
N GLN A 272 -7.41 -11.29 -15.15
CA GLN A 272 -8.18 -12.52 -15.34
C GLN A 272 -9.02 -12.46 -16.62
N MET A 273 -8.91 -13.49 -17.46
CA MET A 273 -9.66 -13.63 -18.72
C MET A 273 -10.64 -14.81 -18.71
N GLY A 274 -10.70 -15.58 -17.62
CA GLY A 274 -11.58 -16.74 -17.47
C GLY A 274 -13.01 -16.42 -17.06
N GLU A 275 -13.81 -17.46 -16.82
CA GLU A 275 -15.24 -17.37 -16.47
C GLU A 275 -15.53 -16.54 -15.20
N ARG A 276 -14.51 -16.35 -14.35
CA ARG A 276 -14.56 -15.53 -13.12
C ARG A 276 -13.80 -14.20 -13.26
N ALA A 277 -13.70 -13.65 -14.47
CA ALA A 277 -13.00 -12.39 -14.77
C ALA A 277 -13.48 -11.17 -13.98
N HIS A 278 -14.62 -11.24 -13.29
CA HIS A 278 -15.13 -10.16 -12.45
C HIS A 278 -14.83 -10.35 -10.95
N VAL A 279 -14.39 -11.52 -10.49
CA VAL A 279 -14.20 -11.80 -9.06
C VAL A 279 -12.73 -11.70 -8.68
N GLY A 280 -12.39 -10.72 -7.85
CA GLY A 280 -11.03 -10.55 -7.36
C GLY A 280 -10.63 -11.62 -6.33
N GLU A 281 -9.41 -12.15 -6.44
CA GLU A 281 -8.80 -13.03 -5.44
C GLU A 281 -8.16 -12.20 -4.33
N LYS A 282 -8.52 -12.47 -3.06
CA LYS A 282 -7.95 -11.75 -1.89
C LYS A 282 -6.52 -12.16 -1.56
N THR A 283 -6.17 -13.39 -1.89
CA THR A 283 -4.87 -14.00 -1.63
C THR A 283 -4.44 -14.78 -2.87
N PRO A 284 -4.15 -14.08 -3.98
CA PRO A 284 -3.79 -14.76 -5.22
C PRO A 284 -2.46 -15.49 -5.01
N GLU A 285 -2.39 -16.73 -5.52
CA GLU A 285 -1.16 -17.55 -5.46
C GLU A 285 0.00 -16.86 -6.18
N ARG A 286 -0.31 -16.15 -7.27
CA ARG A 286 0.63 -15.37 -8.06
C ARG A 286 0.17 -13.92 -8.12
N PHE A 287 1.10 -12.99 -7.94
CA PHE A 287 0.82 -11.58 -8.18
C PHE A 287 0.24 -11.36 -9.59
N GLY A 288 -0.66 -10.39 -9.74
CA GLY A 288 -1.25 -10.06 -11.03
C GLY A 288 -2.26 -11.06 -11.58
N ARG A 289 -2.55 -12.18 -10.89
CA ARG A 289 -3.65 -13.09 -11.24
C ARG A 289 -4.91 -12.71 -10.48
N ALA A 290 -6.00 -12.47 -11.21
CA ALA A 290 -7.31 -12.11 -10.67
C ALA A 290 -7.26 -11.05 -9.55
N MET A 291 -6.28 -10.13 -9.58
CA MET A 291 -6.17 -9.11 -8.54
C MET A 291 -7.39 -8.19 -8.60
N PRO A 292 -7.99 -7.85 -7.45
CA PRO A 292 -8.98 -6.79 -7.35
C PRO A 292 -8.47 -5.46 -7.92
N LEU A 293 -9.33 -4.67 -8.55
CA LEU A 293 -9.00 -3.29 -8.90
C LEU A 293 -8.71 -2.48 -7.64
N ILE A 294 -9.62 -2.56 -6.67
CA ILE A 294 -9.49 -2.04 -5.31
C ILE A 294 -9.88 -3.16 -4.35
N ASP A 295 -8.97 -3.54 -3.45
CA ASP A 295 -9.19 -4.53 -2.39
C ASP A 295 -9.30 -3.84 -1.03
N PRO A 296 -10.53 -3.62 -0.50
CA PRO A 296 -10.75 -3.04 0.82
C PRO A 296 -9.88 -3.69 1.92
N GLY A 297 -9.09 -2.86 2.60
CA GLY A 297 -8.17 -3.27 3.68
C GLY A 297 -6.82 -3.80 3.19
N ASN A 298 -6.60 -3.92 1.89
CA ASN A 298 -5.37 -4.50 1.33
C ASN A 298 -4.84 -3.69 0.13
N PRO A 299 -4.19 -2.53 0.37
CA PRO A 299 -3.57 -1.74 -0.70
C PRO A 299 -2.55 -2.56 -1.51
N GLY A 300 -1.82 -3.47 -0.87
CA GLY A 300 -0.91 -4.39 -1.55
C GLY A 300 -1.60 -5.26 -2.60
N ASN A 301 -2.87 -5.63 -2.43
CA ASN A 301 -3.60 -6.46 -3.39
C ASN A 301 -4.49 -5.64 -4.35
N SER A 302 -4.33 -4.31 -4.38
CA SER A 302 -5.15 -3.42 -5.23
C SER A 302 -4.43 -3.09 -6.53
N TYR A 303 -4.87 -3.66 -7.65
CA TYR A 303 -4.24 -3.51 -8.97
C TYR A 303 -4.17 -2.05 -9.44
N LEU A 304 -5.15 -1.22 -9.08
CA LEU A 304 -5.16 0.21 -9.41
C LEU A 304 -3.90 0.93 -8.91
N LEU A 305 -3.42 0.61 -7.70
CA LEU A 305 -2.21 1.21 -7.16
C LEU A 305 -1.00 0.91 -8.05
N TYR A 306 -0.83 -0.34 -8.48
CA TYR A 306 0.28 -0.71 -9.36
C TYR A 306 0.17 -0.07 -10.74
N LYS A 307 -1.05 0.09 -11.26
CA LYS A 307 -1.28 0.83 -12.51
C LYS A 307 -0.77 2.26 -12.46
N ILE A 308 -0.89 2.88 -11.30
CA ILE A 308 -0.42 4.23 -11.07
C ILE A 308 1.09 4.24 -10.79
N ILE A 309 1.57 3.34 -9.92
CA ILE A 309 2.98 3.25 -9.51
C ILE A 309 3.90 2.95 -10.69
N VAL A 310 3.45 2.25 -11.73
CA VAL A 310 4.29 2.08 -12.93
C VAL A 310 4.30 3.30 -13.87
N GLY A 311 3.68 4.41 -13.46
CA GLY A 311 3.67 5.69 -14.16
C GLY A 311 4.85 6.59 -13.86
N GLN A 312 4.81 7.81 -14.40
CA GLN A 312 5.92 8.78 -14.32
C GLN A 312 6.18 9.32 -12.90
N SER A 313 5.23 9.16 -11.98
CA SER A 313 5.25 9.82 -10.66
C SER A 313 5.74 8.96 -9.49
N ALA A 314 6.17 7.73 -9.76
CA ALA A 314 6.53 6.79 -8.70
C ALA A 314 7.97 6.85 -8.22
N VAL A 315 8.87 7.48 -8.98
CA VAL A 315 10.25 7.64 -8.53
C VAL A 315 10.32 8.87 -7.65
N ASP A 316 10.64 8.66 -6.37
CA ASP A 316 10.87 9.73 -5.43
C ASP A 316 12.07 10.60 -5.88
N PRO A 317 11.86 11.89 -6.18
CA PRO A 317 12.91 12.77 -6.68
C PRO A 317 13.98 13.10 -5.63
N SER A 318 13.73 12.80 -4.35
CA SER A 318 14.72 12.96 -3.28
C SER A 318 15.72 11.81 -3.18
N LEU A 319 15.49 10.71 -3.90
CA LEU A 319 16.40 9.56 -3.88
C LEU A 319 17.76 9.89 -4.54
N PRO A 320 18.87 9.36 -4.00
CA PRO A 320 20.15 9.33 -4.70
C PRO A 320 20.01 8.71 -6.10
N ALA A 321 20.79 9.18 -7.07
CA ALA A 321 20.65 8.80 -8.48
C ALA A 321 20.70 7.28 -8.72
N ASP A 322 21.58 6.57 -8.00
CA ASP A 322 21.72 5.12 -8.06
C ASP A 322 20.53 4.37 -7.44
N GLN A 323 19.89 4.94 -6.42
CA GLN A 323 18.68 4.38 -5.82
C GLN A 323 17.46 4.64 -6.71
N ALA A 324 17.38 5.84 -7.29
CA ALA A 324 16.34 6.20 -8.25
C ALA A 324 16.41 5.29 -9.49
N GLU A 325 17.59 4.98 -10.00
CA GLU A 325 17.75 4.09 -11.16
C GLU A 325 17.34 2.65 -10.84
N ARG A 326 17.78 2.10 -9.70
CA ARG A 326 17.32 0.78 -9.24
C ARG A 326 15.80 0.71 -9.08
N LEU A 327 15.17 1.80 -8.61
CA LEU A 327 13.71 1.88 -8.53
C LEU A 327 13.05 1.91 -9.93
N ARG A 328 13.64 2.59 -10.91
CA ARG A 328 13.14 2.55 -12.31
C ARG A 328 13.22 1.15 -12.89
N GLU A 329 14.35 0.46 -12.72
CA GLU A 329 14.51 -0.93 -13.16
C GLU A 329 13.48 -1.85 -12.50
N GLU A 330 13.23 -1.66 -11.21
CA GLU A 330 12.22 -2.40 -10.46
C GLU A 330 10.79 -2.14 -10.98
N ILE A 331 10.45 -0.89 -11.27
CA ILE A 331 9.17 -0.49 -11.87
C ILE A 331 9.00 -1.12 -13.26
N GLU A 332 10.04 -1.08 -14.10
CA GLU A 332 9.99 -1.68 -15.43
C GLU A 332 9.87 -3.20 -15.35
N ARG A 333 10.50 -3.86 -14.37
CA ARG A 333 10.29 -5.30 -14.15
C ARG A 333 8.86 -5.62 -13.74
N LEU A 334 8.30 -4.85 -12.79
CA LEU A 334 6.90 -4.98 -12.38
C LEU A 334 5.95 -4.79 -13.57
N ARG A 335 6.20 -3.77 -14.38
CA ARG A 335 5.42 -3.45 -15.58
C ARG A 335 5.49 -4.57 -16.62
N ALA A 336 6.69 -5.03 -16.93
CA ALA A 336 6.92 -6.08 -17.92
C ALA A 336 6.30 -7.42 -17.51
N ALA A 337 6.29 -7.73 -16.21
CA ALA A 337 5.84 -9.02 -15.73
C ALA A 337 4.33 -9.08 -15.43
N PHE A 338 3.71 -7.99 -14.94
CA PHE A 338 2.34 -8.07 -14.39
C PHE A 338 1.41 -6.89 -14.68
N VAL A 339 1.94 -5.69 -14.93
CA VAL A 339 1.08 -4.52 -15.19
C VAL A 339 0.86 -4.34 -16.69
N MET A 340 -0.16 -5.02 -17.22
CA MET A 340 -0.48 -5.07 -18.65
C MET A 340 -1.06 -3.76 -19.20
N GLY A 341 -0.49 -3.22 -20.27
CA GLY A 341 -0.98 -2.01 -20.94
C GLY A 341 -0.28 -0.73 -20.46
N LEU A 342 -0.89 0.42 -20.68
CA LEU A 342 -0.30 1.71 -20.30
C LEU A 342 -0.40 1.95 -18.78
N PRO A 343 0.55 2.69 -18.18
CA PRO A 343 0.42 3.22 -16.83
C PRO A 343 -0.74 4.22 -16.73
N MET A 344 -1.15 4.54 -15.51
CA MET A 344 -2.16 5.55 -15.22
C MET A 344 -1.55 6.75 -14.46
N PRO A 345 -1.62 7.98 -14.98
CA PRO A 345 -2.06 8.32 -16.34
C PRO A 345 -1.06 7.85 -17.41
N PRO A 346 -1.47 7.78 -18.68
CA PRO A 346 -0.58 7.43 -19.78
C PRO A 346 0.56 8.46 -19.94
N PRO A 347 1.75 8.07 -20.45
CA PRO A 347 2.93 8.94 -20.49
C PRO A 347 2.79 10.23 -21.32
N ALA A 348 1.80 10.27 -22.23
CA ALA A 348 1.51 11.44 -23.06
C ALA A 348 0.82 12.58 -22.28
N PHE A 349 0.38 12.31 -21.06
CA PHE A 349 -0.26 13.28 -20.19
C PHE A 349 0.66 13.59 -19.01
N PRO A 350 0.69 14.85 -18.54
CA PRO A 350 1.33 15.15 -17.28
C PRO A 350 0.67 14.31 -16.18
N PRO A 351 1.43 13.82 -15.18
CA PRO A 351 0.86 13.10 -14.06
C PRO A 351 -0.17 13.98 -13.37
N SER A 352 -1.36 13.44 -13.22
CA SER A 352 -2.47 14.14 -12.57
C SER A 352 -2.32 14.18 -11.04
N PHE A 353 -1.36 13.43 -10.50
CA PHE A 353 -0.92 13.48 -9.11
C PHE A 353 0.47 12.89 -8.97
N TRP A 354 1.12 13.23 -7.85
CA TRP A 354 2.43 12.71 -7.49
C TRP A 354 2.34 11.90 -6.21
N PHE A 355 3.04 10.77 -6.19
CA PHE A 355 3.23 10.02 -4.95
C PHE A 355 4.26 10.67 -4.05
N HIS A 356 5.20 11.44 -4.61
CA HIS A 356 6.28 12.09 -3.87
C HIS A 356 6.31 13.58 -4.18
N PRO A 357 6.66 14.45 -3.22
CA PRO A 357 6.76 15.89 -3.47
C PRO A 357 7.87 16.15 -4.47
N GLN A 358 7.59 16.88 -5.55
CA GLN A 358 8.63 17.25 -6.52
C GLN A 358 9.48 18.41 -6.05
N MET A 359 8.85 19.38 -5.39
CA MET A 359 9.49 20.55 -4.80
C MET A 359 8.92 20.83 -3.40
N SER A 360 9.68 21.56 -2.56
CA SER A 360 9.30 21.93 -1.19
C SER A 360 7.89 22.57 -1.03
N PRO A 361 7.36 23.36 -1.99
CA PRO A 361 5.98 23.88 -1.90
C PRO A 361 4.88 22.95 -2.46
N ASP A 362 5.16 21.76 -3.01
CA ASP A 362 4.15 20.90 -3.69
C ASP A 362 3.24 20.08 -2.74
N LYS A 363 2.91 20.65 -1.58
CA LYS A 363 2.02 20.01 -0.60
C LYS A 363 0.57 19.88 -1.07
N GLU A 364 0.19 20.62 -2.11
CA GLU A 364 -1.18 20.56 -2.67
C GLU A 364 -1.39 19.36 -3.61
N VAL A 365 -0.31 18.78 -4.15
CA VAL A 365 -0.38 17.70 -5.15
C VAL A 365 0.03 16.34 -4.59
N THR A 366 0.80 16.35 -3.50
CA THR A 366 1.23 15.12 -2.81
C THR A 366 0.42 14.92 -1.54
N MET A 367 -0.63 14.10 -1.64
CA MET A 367 -1.53 13.85 -0.52
C MET A 367 -1.05 12.64 0.28
N TYR A 368 -0.43 12.90 1.42
CA TYR A 368 -0.03 11.88 2.40
C TYR A 368 -0.90 11.96 3.65
N VAL A 369 -1.16 10.80 4.25
CA VAL A 369 -1.76 10.65 5.57
C VAL A 369 -0.94 9.62 6.36
N ASP A 370 -0.45 10.00 7.54
CA ASP A 370 0.25 9.10 8.47
C ASP A 370 1.43 8.31 7.85
N GLY A 371 2.16 8.95 6.94
CA GLY A 371 3.30 8.33 6.23
C GLY A 371 2.91 7.36 5.11
N MET A 372 1.64 7.35 4.70
CA MET A 372 1.10 6.59 3.59
C MET A 372 0.49 7.55 2.57
N ASP A 373 0.53 7.23 1.28
CA ASP A 373 -0.21 8.02 0.29
C ASP A 373 -1.71 7.89 0.56
N ILE A 374 -2.48 8.94 0.27
CA ILE A 374 -3.89 9.00 0.65
C ILE A 374 -4.74 7.89 0.00
N LEU A 375 -4.33 7.38 -1.17
CA LEU A 375 -5.05 6.31 -1.85
C LEU A 375 -4.81 4.99 -1.11
N SER A 376 -3.57 4.65 -0.78
CA SER A 376 -3.27 3.48 0.06
C SER A 376 -3.92 3.58 1.43
N ALA A 377 -3.95 4.76 2.06
CA ALA A 377 -4.60 4.99 3.35
C ALA A 377 -6.11 4.78 3.27
N TRP A 378 -6.77 5.32 2.24
CA TRP A 378 -8.19 5.08 1.98
C TRP A 378 -8.49 3.60 1.75
N ILE A 379 -7.70 2.92 0.93
CA ILE A 379 -7.89 1.49 0.68
C ILE A 379 -7.73 0.69 1.98
N LEU A 380 -6.71 1.01 2.77
CA LEU A 380 -6.46 0.38 4.05
C LEU A 380 -7.61 0.59 5.05
N ASP A 381 -8.25 1.75 5.06
CA ASP A 381 -9.46 2.05 5.86
C ASP A 381 -10.74 1.42 5.25
N GLY A 382 -10.59 0.39 4.42
CA GLY A 382 -11.70 -0.36 3.83
C GLY A 382 -12.24 0.22 2.52
N ALA A 383 -11.54 1.17 1.91
CA ALA A 383 -11.92 1.82 0.66
C ALA A 383 -13.37 2.32 0.66
N VAL A 384 -13.89 2.76 1.81
CA VAL A 384 -15.29 3.17 1.95
C VAL A 384 -15.46 4.50 1.20
N PRO A 385 -16.19 4.54 0.07
CA PRO A 385 -16.56 5.78 -0.58
C PRO A 385 -17.65 6.47 0.24
N ARG A 386 -17.71 7.80 0.19
CA ARG A 386 -18.79 8.58 0.78
C ARG A 386 -19.13 9.80 -0.05
N ASP A 387 -20.32 10.32 0.13
CA ASP A 387 -20.74 11.56 -0.49
C ASP A 387 -19.98 12.72 0.16
N CYS A 388 -19.12 13.41 -0.60
CA CYS A 388 -18.37 14.56 -0.09
C CYS A 388 -19.26 15.76 0.27
N SER A 389 -20.55 15.76 -0.11
CA SER A 389 -21.53 16.77 0.31
C SER A 389 -22.05 16.58 1.72
N VAL A 390 -21.85 15.39 2.30
CA VAL A 390 -22.26 15.09 3.66
C VAL A 390 -21.13 15.51 4.60
N PRO A 391 -21.39 16.38 5.59
CA PRO A 391 -20.40 16.73 6.62
C PRO A 391 -19.84 15.48 7.28
N LEU A 392 -18.56 15.53 7.69
CA LEU A 392 -18.00 14.45 8.50
C LEU A 392 -18.85 14.25 9.76
N PRO A 393 -19.09 13.01 10.19
CA PRO A 393 -19.61 12.77 11.54
C PRO A 393 -18.70 13.47 12.56
N PRO A 394 -19.26 14.07 13.62
CA PRO A 394 -18.49 14.80 14.62
C PRO A 394 -17.48 13.93 15.37
#